data_AF-A0A328UEE1-F1
#
_entry.id   AF-A0A328UEE1-F1
#
_cell.length_a   1.000
_cell.length_b   1.000
_cell.length_c   1.000
_cell.angle_alpha   90.00
_cell.angle_beta   90.00
_cell.angle_gamma   90.00
#
_symmetry.space_group_name_H-M   'P 1'
#
loop_
_entity.id
_entity.type
_entity.pdbx_description
1 polymer ?
#
loop_
_entity_poly.entity_id
_entity_poly.type
_entity_poly.pdbx_seq_one_letter_code
_entity_poly.pdbx_strand_id
1 'polypeptide(L)'
;MAEYIEREKLLSHLFNKQDKPLDVMREITEFPAADVAPVRHGRWITGFENFSPYQKCSTCGLEIPLKATEGDMEICLYRFCPNCGARMEQEEEA
;
A
#
# COMPACT_ATOMS: atom_id res chain seq x y z
N MET A 1 9.32 -12.53 -6.75
CA MET A 1 8.89 -11.84 -5.52
C MET A 1 9.84 -10.67 -5.36
N ALA A 2 9.35 -9.48 -5.04
CA ALA A 2 10.24 -8.34 -4.78
C ALA A 2 10.80 -8.46 -3.37
N GLU A 3 12.10 -8.25 -3.22
CA GLU A 3 12.78 -8.13 -1.92
C GLU A 3 12.92 -6.65 -1.59
N TYR A 4 12.60 -6.29 -0.36
CA TYR A 4 12.67 -4.90 0.10
C TYR A 4 13.83 -4.78 1.07
N ILE A 5 14.48 -3.62 1.09
CA ILE A 5 15.53 -3.30 2.07
C ILE A 5 15.10 -2.06 2.82
N GLU A 6 15.22 -2.09 4.15
CA GLU A 6 14.97 -0.92 4.98
C GLU A 6 16.12 0.07 4.83
N ARG A 7 15.85 1.17 4.12
CA ARG A 7 16.86 2.17 3.73
C ARG A 7 17.68 2.68 4.92
N GLU A 8 17.04 2.99 6.03
CA GLU A 8 17.74 3.53 7.22
C GLU A 8 18.74 2.52 7.78
N LYS A 9 18.36 1.26 7.91
CA LYS A 9 19.26 0.19 8.38
C LYS A 9 20.44 -0.02 7.44
N LEU A 10 20.20 0.00 6.12
CA LEU A 10 21.27 -0.12 5.14
C LEU A 10 22.25 1.07 5.25
N LEU A 11 21.76 2.30 5.37
CA LEU A 11 22.60 3.48 5.52
C LEU A 11 23.43 3.44 6.80
N SER A 12 22.85 3.04 7.93
CA SER A 12 23.59 2.87 9.19
C SER A 12 24.65 1.78 9.09
N HIS A 13 24.37 0.67 8.40
CA HIS A 13 25.34 -0.40 8.17
C HIS A 13 26.52 0.06 7.31
N LEU A 14 26.26 0.80 6.23
CA LEU A 14 27.28 1.34 5.34
C LEU A 14 28.13 2.41 6.01
N PHE A 15 27.51 3.27 6.82
CA PHE A 15 28.22 4.33 7.56
C PHE A 15 29.33 3.75 8.46
N ASN A 16 29.08 2.62 9.11
CA ASN A 16 30.06 1.94 9.95
C ASN A 16 31.26 1.34 9.18
N LYS A 17 31.18 1.25 7.85
CA LYS A 17 32.21 0.66 6.98
C LYS A 17 32.93 1.69 6.11
N GLN A 18 32.63 2.97 6.25
CA GLN A 18 33.08 4.05 5.36
C GLN A 18 34.61 4.18 5.20
N ASP A 19 35.38 3.74 6.20
CA ASP A 19 36.85 3.85 6.19
C ASP A 19 37.57 2.78 5.35
N LYS A 20 36.82 1.86 4.72
CA LYS A 20 37.35 0.79 3.86
C LYS A 20 36.78 0.89 2.45
N PRO A 21 37.49 0.41 1.42
CA PRO A 21 36.92 0.28 0.09
C PRO A 21 35.65 -0.58 0.15
N LEU A 22 34.53 0.03 -0.24
CA LEU A 22 33.18 -0.53 -0.16
C LEU A 22 32.76 -1.06 -1.53
N ASP A 23 32.41 -2.34 -1.57
CA ASP A 23 31.72 -2.94 -2.71
C ASP A 23 30.20 -2.83 -2.48
N VAL A 24 29.60 -1.76 -3.01
CA VAL A 24 28.19 -1.44 -2.79
C VAL A 24 27.25 -2.54 -3.31
N MET A 25 27.61 -3.19 -4.42
CA MET A 25 26.79 -4.26 -4.98
C MET A 25 26.74 -5.47 -4.04
N ARG A 26 27.91 -5.87 -3.52
CA ARG A 26 27.98 -6.95 -2.54
C ARG A 26 27.23 -6.62 -1.26
N GLU A 27 27.42 -5.41 -0.72
CA GLU A 27 26.76 -4.97 0.51
C GLU A 27 25.23 -4.94 0.39
N ILE A 28 24.67 -4.52 -0.75
CA ILE A 28 23.22 -4.55 -0.98
C ILE A 28 22.71 -5.98 -1.10
N THR A 29 23.45 -6.85 -1.81
CA THR A 29 23.02 -8.24 -2.08
C THR A 29 23.08 -9.12 -0.83
N GLU A 30 24.05 -8.86 0.06
CA GLU A 30 24.23 -9.60 1.31
C GLU A 30 23.39 -9.04 2.47
N PHE A 31 22.82 -7.83 2.34
CA PHE A 31 22.00 -7.24 3.38
C PHE A 31 20.68 -8.00 3.53
N PRO A 32 20.21 -8.26 4.77
CA PRO A 32 18.95 -8.97 4.98
C PRO A 32 17.77 -8.21 4.36
N ALA A 33 16.95 -8.93 3.60
CA ALA A 33 15.67 -8.43 3.11
C ALA A 33 14.76 -8.10 4.30
N ALA A 34 14.06 -6.97 4.20
CA ALA A 34 13.01 -6.59 5.13
C ALA A 34 11.81 -7.51 4.95
N ASP A 35 11.28 -8.01 6.07
CA ASP A 35 10.05 -8.80 6.11
C ASP A 35 8.84 -7.87 6.01
N VAL A 36 8.56 -7.41 4.79
CA VAL A 36 7.42 -6.52 4.50
C VAL A 36 6.62 -7.06 3.32
N ALA A 37 5.30 -7.00 3.46
CA ALA A 37 4.41 -7.26 2.34
C ALA A 37 4.49 -6.11 1.33
N PRO A 38 4.47 -6.39 0.02
CA PRO A 38 4.40 -5.35 -0.99
C PRO A 38 3.13 -4.52 -0.79
N VAL A 39 3.25 -3.19 -0.90
CA VAL A 39 2.07 -2.32 -0.91
C VAL A 39 1.25 -2.66 -2.14
N ARG A 40 0.00 -3.08 -1.93
CA ARG A 40 -0.93 -3.34 -3.01
C ARG A 40 -1.70 -2.07 -3.28
N HIS A 41 -1.74 -1.67 -4.54
CA HIS A 41 -2.62 -0.59 -4.98
C HIS A 41 -3.89 -1.21 -5.55
N GLY A 42 -5.02 -0.61 -5.22
CA GLY A 42 -6.32 -1.02 -5.72
C GLY A 42 -7.18 0.20 -6.01
N ARG A 43 -8.32 -0.05 -6.63
CA ARG A 43 -9.42 0.91 -6.80
C ARG A 43 -10.72 0.34 -6.27
N TRP A 44 -11.61 1.20 -5.81
CA TRP A 44 -12.99 0.82 -5.50
C TRP A 44 -13.80 0.76 -6.78
N ILE A 45 -14.58 -0.32 -6.92
CA ILE A 45 -15.59 -0.47 -7.95
C ILE A 45 -16.93 -0.25 -7.25
N THR A 46 -17.65 0.82 -7.58
CA THR A 46 -18.95 1.12 -6.98
C THR A 46 -20.07 0.46 -7.78
N GLY A 47 -21.09 -0.02 -7.08
CA GLY A 47 -22.28 -0.64 -7.68
C GLY A 47 -23.55 -0.17 -6.98
N PHE A 48 -24.60 0.04 -7.78
CA PHE A 48 -25.91 0.52 -7.34
C PHE A 48 -27.03 -0.52 -7.55
N GLU A 49 -26.68 -1.76 -7.88
CA GLU A 49 -27.64 -2.80 -8.28
C GLU A 49 -28.48 -3.35 -7.12
N ASN A 50 -28.03 -3.18 -5.88
CA ASN A 50 -28.73 -3.64 -4.66
C ASN A 50 -29.47 -2.49 -3.97
N PHE A 51 -30.38 -2.83 -3.05
CA PHE A 51 -31.14 -1.88 -2.21
C PHE A 51 -30.26 -0.88 -1.43
N SER A 52 -28.94 -1.11 -1.36
CA SER A 52 -27.95 -0.21 -0.79
C SER A 52 -26.71 -0.16 -1.69
N PRO A 53 -26.17 1.03 -1.99
CA PRO A 53 -24.97 1.19 -2.81
C PRO A 53 -23.75 0.55 -2.12
N TYR A 54 -22.89 -0.13 -2.88
CA TYR A 54 -21.72 -0.84 -2.36
C TYR A 54 -20.44 -0.46 -3.10
N GLN A 55 -19.30 -0.72 -2.46
CA GLN A 55 -17.96 -0.61 -3.02
C GLN A 55 -17.23 -1.94 -2.92
N LYS A 56 -16.62 -2.36 -4.03
CA LYS A 56 -15.88 -3.61 -4.17
C LYS A 56 -14.40 -3.35 -4.37
N CYS A 57 -13.57 -4.02 -3.59
CA CYS A 57 -12.12 -3.97 -3.75
C CYS A 57 -11.72 -4.72 -5.03
N SER A 58 -11.06 -4.06 -5.97
CA SER A 58 -10.52 -4.69 -7.18
C SER A 58 -9.42 -5.72 -6.92
N THR A 59 -8.69 -5.61 -5.80
CA THR A 59 -7.57 -6.51 -5.48
C THR A 59 -8.01 -7.82 -4.83
N CYS A 60 -8.98 -7.78 -3.93
CA CYS A 60 -9.41 -8.96 -3.16
C CYS A 60 -10.89 -9.33 -3.31
N GLY A 61 -11.67 -8.49 -4.00
CA GLY A 61 -13.09 -8.72 -4.23
C GLY A 61 -14.00 -8.44 -3.03
N LEU A 62 -13.47 -7.92 -1.91
CA LEU A 62 -14.28 -7.57 -0.74
C LEU A 62 -15.33 -6.52 -1.12
N GLU A 63 -16.59 -6.83 -0.84
CA GLU A 63 -17.73 -5.94 -1.00
C GLU A 63 -18.12 -5.37 0.36
N ILE A 64 -18.20 -4.04 0.46
CA ILE A 64 -18.63 -3.33 1.66
C ILE A 64 -19.67 -2.27 1.27
N PRO A 65 -20.67 -2.00 2.14
CA PRO A 65 -21.64 -0.95 1.87
C PRO A 65 -20.94 0.42 1.82
N LEU A 66 -21.44 1.30 0.96
CA LEU A 66 -21.01 2.69 0.92
C LEU A 66 -21.51 3.40 2.18
N LYS A 67 -20.61 4.09 2.88
CA LYS A 67 -20.99 4.93 4.00
C LYS A 67 -21.44 6.28 3.45
N ALA A 68 -22.71 6.61 3.65
CA ALA A 68 -23.18 7.98 3.60
C ALA A 68 -23.10 8.54 5.02
N THR A 69 -22.30 9.58 5.23
CA THR A 69 -22.29 10.34 6.49
C THR A 69 -23.45 11.33 6.44
N GLU A 70 -24.31 11.34 7.46
CA GLU A 70 -25.41 12.32 7.57
C GLU A 70 -24.84 13.75 7.57
N GLY A 71 -25.00 14.46 6.46
CA GLY A 71 -24.55 15.85 6.30
C GLY A 71 -23.73 16.10 5.03
N ASP A 72 -23.03 15.07 4.53
CA ASP A 72 -22.25 15.16 3.29
C ASP A 72 -22.86 14.21 2.25
N MET A 73 -23.34 14.77 1.14
CA MET A 73 -23.77 14.01 -0.04
C MET A 73 -22.60 13.32 -0.77
N GLU A 74 -21.41 13.32 -0.18
CA GLU A 74 -20.21 12.69 -0.73
C GLU A 74 -20.09 11.24 -0.25
N ILE A 75 -20.04 10.35 -1.22
CA ILE A 75 -19.80 8.93 -1.03
C ILE A 75 -18.39 8.75 -0.47
N CYS A 76 -18.27 8.49 0.83
CA CYS A 76 -16.97 8.30 1.48
C CYS A 76 -16.39 6.91 1.15
N LEU A 77 -15.44 6.86 0.22
CA LEU A 77 -14.66 5.67 -0.09
C LEU A 77 -13.52 5.50 0.93
N TYR A 78 -13.28 4.25 1.37
CA TYR A 78 -12.18 3.98 2.30
C TYR A 78 -10.82 4.17 1.62
N ARG A 79 -9.85 4.81 2.29
CA ARG A 79 -8.49 4.98 1.72
C ARG A 79 -7.73 3.65 1.57
N PHE A 80 -8.13 2.63 2.32
CA PHE A 80 -7.52 1.31 2.31
C PHE A 80 -8.59 0.23 2.35
N CYS A 81 -8.33 -0.92 1.73
CA CYS A 81 -9.18 -2.09 1.90
C CYS A 81 -9.00 -2.68 3.31
N PRO A 82 -10.06 -2.84 4.11
CA PRO A 82 -9.95 -3.43 5.44
C PRO A 82 -9.58 -4.92 5.42
N ASN A 83 -9.81 -5.62 4.30
CA ASN A 83 -9.50 -7.05 4.18
C ASN A 83 -8.06 -7.31 3.71
N CYS A 84 -7.61 -6.62 2.66
CA CYS A 84 -6.30 -6.91 2.05
C CYS A 84 -5.24 -5.82 2.25
N GLY A 85 -5.57 -4.73 2.95
CA GLY A 85 -4.65 -3.61 3.18
C GLY A 85 -4.25 -2.83 1.93
N ALA A 86 -4.87 -3.12 0.77
CA ALA A 86 -4.57 -2.40 -0.45
C ALA A 86 -4.91 -0.92 -0.30
N ARG A 87 -3.96 -0.05 -0.65
CA ARG A 87 -4.18 1.40 -0.72
C ARG A 87 -5.02 1.70 -1.95
N MET A 88 -6.10 2.42 -1.73
CA MET A 88 -7.08 2.72 -2.76
C MET A 88 -6.72 4.02 -3.45
N GLU A 89 -6.74 4.02 -4.79
CA GLU A 89 -6.65 5.23 -5.58
C GLU A 89 -7.85 6.12 -5.24
N GLN A 90 -7.56 7.36 -4.84
CA GLN A 90 -8.56 8.41 -4.74
C GLN A 90 -8.57 9.08 -6.10
N GLU A 91 -9.74 9.25 -6.72
CA GLU A 91 -9.86 10.16 -7.86
C GLU A 91 -9.51 11.56 -7.32
N GLU A 92 -8.32 12.07 -7.65
CA GLU A 92 -8.00 13.48 -7.45
C GLU A 92 -8.89 14.26 -8.42
N GLU A 93 -9.87 15.01 -7.90
CA GLU A 93 -10.56 16.03 -8.67
C GLU A 93 -9.53 17.07 -9.13
N ALA A 94 -9.38 17.20 -10.44
CA ALA A 94 -8.49 18.13 -11.12
C ALA A 94 -9.12 19.52 -11.30
#